data_AF-A0A1H2BDM3-F1
#
_entry.id   AF-A0A1H2BDM3-F1
#
_cell.length_a   1.000
_cell.length_b   1.000
_cell.length_c   1.000
_cell.angle_alpha   90.00
_cell.angle_beta   90.00
_cell.angle_gamma   90.00
#
_symmetry.space_group_name_H-M   'P 1'
#
loop_
_entity.id
_entity.type
_entity.pdbx_description
1 polymer ?
#
loop_
_entity_poly.entity_id
_entity_poly.type
_entity_poly.pdbx_seq_one_letter_code
_entity_poly.pdbx_strand_id
1 'polypeptide(L)'
;MSFNDASDQRWGNAAWAPQPPAGEPSGLGGLRTALTVLLAVIAAASVLSIAAYAGRIGYVGDVIDSGSIDRQRAEDVDAFVALAVILWVLVFLATAVVFIVWQYRHAKNTRALGHEHVGVSKPGWAIGGWFIPLANLVIPALNLYRNGRVSDPDGADRPPYERRGPGVVVAWAICWGLAATLDRGAQNSIPDERSSDYIDGLRTADQLSLAANVGYIAAAALAILMVRTLTTRQEAALAARMGSAGGQPPYAAWPAAPPGASYGQQPYGQQPSGQQPYGQPAYGPPPGGTPYGQPAPPYGQPQPGQNPPPSPFAPSDPPNPDGPAAPPPPVPPPAP
;
A
#
# COMPACT_ATOMS: atom_id res chain seq x y z
N MET A 1 -40.18 -13.46 25.70
CA MET A 1 -39.04 -13.37 24.76
C MET A 1 -37.90 -12.71 25.52
N SER A 2 -36.91 -13.51 25.93
CA SER A 2 -35.83 -13.13 26.84
C SER A 2 -34.51 -13.04 26.07
N PHE A 3 -33.71 -12.03 26.41
CA PHE A 3 -32.57 -11.47 25.69
C PHE A 3 -31.25 -12.25 25.94
N ASN A 4 -31.29 -13.56 26.19
CA ASN A 4 -30.15 -14.33 26.73
C ASN A 4 -29.70 -15.59 25.96
N ASP A 5 -30.22 -15.90 24.77
CA ASP A 5 -29.87 -17.15 24.05
C ASP A 5 -28.69 -17.05 23.06
N ALA A 6 -27.81 -16.04 23.17
CA ALA A 6 -26.78 -15.76 22.15
C ALA A 6 -25.31 -15.85 22.63
N SER A 7 -24.99 -16.52 23.74
CA SER A 7 -23.61 -16.65 24.22
C SER A 7 -22.83 -17.87 23.70
N ASP A 8 -23.50 -18.87 23.15
CA ASP A 8 -22.89 -20.21 23.03
C ASP A 8 -22.28 -20.51 21.65
N GLN A 9 -22.38 -19.59 20.68
CA GLN A 9 -21.81 -19.76 19.34
C GLN A 9 -20.39 -19.21 19.18
N ARG A 10 -19.75 -18.68 20.24
CA ARG A 10 -18.46 -17.98 20.11
C ARG A 10 -17.20 -18.85 20.22
N TRP A 11 -17.34 -20.14 20.51
CA TRP A 11 -16.20 -21.04 20.72
C TRP A 11 -16.23 -22.31 19.86
N GLY A 12 -17.08 -22.33 18.82
CA GLY A 12 -16.97 -23.32 17.77
C GLY A 12 -15.71 -23.02 16.96
N ASN A 13 -14.68 -23.83 17.17
CA ASN A 13 -13.52 -24.06 16.31
C ASN A 13 -13.21 -22.88 15.38
N ALA A 14 -12.12 -22.14 15.66
CA ALA A 14 -11.40 -21.45 14.60
C ALA A 14 -10.79 -22.51 13.66
N ALA A 15 -11.67 -23.26 12.99
CA ALA A 15 -11.36 -24.05 11.82
C ALA A 15 -10.68 -23.05 10.90
N TRP A 16 -9.44 -23.35 10.59
CA TRP A 16 -8.67 -22.70 9.56
C TRP A 16 -9.54 -22.59 8.31
N ALA A 17 -10.24 -21.46 8.18
CA ALA A 17 -11.00 -21.17 6.98
C ALA A 17 -9.93 -21.09 5.89
N PRO A 18 -10.00 -21.94 4.85
CA PRO A 18 -9.09 -21.81 3.72
C PRO A 18 -9.18 -20.36 3.25
N GLN A 19 -8.04 -19.67 3.27
CA GLN A 19 -7.94 -18.35 2.66
C GLN A 19 -8.59 -18.46 1.26
N PRO A 20 -9.53 -17.58 0.89
CA PRO A 20 -10.20 -17.67 -0.40
C PRO A 20 -9.13 -17.81 -1.49
N PRO A 21 -9.35 -18.66 -2.52
CA PRO A 21 -8.33 -18.97 -3.50
C PRO A 21 -7.79 -17.66 -4.08
N ALA A 22 -6.59 -17.31 -3.64
CA ALA A 22 -5.90 -16.16 -4.15
C ALA A 22 -5.73 -16.43 -5.65
N GLY A 23 -6.44 -15.67 -6.48
CA GLY A 23 -6.32 -15.81 -7.93
C GLY A 23 -4.85 -15.84 -8.34
N GLU A 24 -4.54 -16.61 -9.37
CA GLU A 24 -3.17 -16.93 -9.77
C GLU A 24 -2.29 -15.67 -9.83
N PRO A 25 -1.11 -15.67 -9.16
CA PRO A 25 -0.30 -14.46 -9.04
C PRO A 25 0.12 -13.96 -10.42
N SER A 26 -0.06 -12.64 -10.64
CA SER A 26 0.29 -12.04 -11.93
C SER A 26 1.80 -11.83 -12.03
N GLY A 27 2.40 -12.27 -13.14
CA GLY A 27 3.84 -12.09 -13.39
C GLY A 27 4.23 -10.61 -13.47
N LEU A 28 5.33 -10.25 -12.78
CA LEU A 28 5.85 -8.89 -12.70
C LEU A 28 7.14 -8.67 -13.50
N GLY A 29 7.84 -9.75 -13.89
CA GLY A 29 9.12 -9.67 -14.60
C GLY A 29 9.10 -8.84 -15.88
N GLY A 30 8.09 -9.02 -16.73
CA GLY A 30 7.93 -8.22 -17.96
C GLY A 30 7.72 -6.72 -17.68
N LEU A 31 6.91 -6.39 -16.66
CA LEU A 31 6.66 -5.00 -16.26
C LEU A 31 7.91 -4.37 -15.62
N ARG A 32 8.68 -5.13 -14.84
CA ARG A 32 9.97 -4.67 -14.28
C ARG A 32 10.94 -4.26 -15.38
N THR A 33 11.08 -5.07 -16.43
CA THR A 33 11.95 -4.76 -17.57
C THR A 33 11.43 -3.54 -18.34
N ALA A 34 10.13 -3.52 -18.67
CA ALA A 34 9.52 -2.39 -19.36
C ALA A 34 9.69 -1.07 -18.59
N LEU A 35 9.43 -1.07 -17.28
CA LEU A 35 9.64 0.10 -16.42
C LEU A 35 11.11 0.51 -16.33
N THR A 36 12.03 -0.44 -16.23
CA THR A 36 13.46 -0.11 -16.21
C THR A 36 13.87 0.62 -17.48
N VAL A 37 13.41 0.15 -18.65
CA VAL A 37 13.69 0.79 -19.94
C VAL A 37 13.02 2.16 -20.01
N LEU A 38 11.72 2.26 -19.72
CA LEU A 38 10.97 3.52 -19.77
C LEU A 38 11.55 4.58 -18.82
N LEU A 39 11.96 4.18 -17.60
CA LEU A 39 12.60 5.08 -16.64
C LEU A 39 14.01 5.50 -17.08
N ALA A 40 14.74 4.66 -17.82
CA ALA A 40 16.00 5.08 -18.43
C ALA A 40 15.76 6.06 -19.59
N VAL A 41 14.74 5.82 -20.41
CA VAL A 41 14.37 6.70 -21.53
C VAL A 41 13.88 8.06 -21.00
N ILE A 42 13.07 8.10 -19.94
CA ILE A 42 12.62 9.39 -19.37
C ILE A 42 13.77 10.16 -18.74
N ALA A 43 14.76 9.48 -18.15
CA ALA A 43 15.97 10.12 -17.66
C ALA A 43 16.77 10.75 -18.82
N ALA A 44 16.92 10.04 -19.95
CA ALA A 44 17.55 10.58 -21.15
C ALA A 44 16.78 11.77 -21.75
N ALA A 45 15.44 11.68 -21.80
CA ALA A 45 14.60 12.80 -22.21
C ALA A 45 14.75 14.01 -21.27
N SER A 46 14.91 13.76 -19.96
CA SER A 46 15.15 14.84 -18.99
C SER A 46 16.51 15.53 -19.19
N VAL A 47 17.55 14.77 -19.58
CA VAL A 47 18.85 15.34 -19.98
C VAL A 47 18.72 16.21 -21.23
N LEU A 48 17.93 15.77 -22.23
CA LEU A 48 17.64 16.56 -23.42
C LEU A 48 16.92 17.88 -23.05
N SER A 49 15.91 17.81 -22.18
CA SER A 49 15.20 18.99 -21.69
C SER A 49 16.13 19.96 -20.96
N ILE A 50 17.05 19.46 -20.12
CA ILE A 50 18.07 20.30 -19.46
C ILE A 50 18.90 21.05 -20.49
N ALA A 51 19.37 20.37 -21.55
CA ALA A 51 20.14 21.01 -22.61
C ALA A 51 19.32 22.08 -23.34
N ALA A 52 18.04 21.84 -23.60
CA ALA A 52 17.15 22.79 -24.24
C ALA A 52 16.92 24.05 -23.38
N TYR A 53 16.59 23.89 -22.10
CA TYR A 53 16.41 25.01 -21.18
C TYR A 53 17.71 25.79 -20.96
N ALA A 54 18.85 25.10 -20.80
CA ALA A 54 20.15 25.77 -20.67
C ALA A 54 20.48 26.59 -21.93
N GLY A 55 20.19 26.05 -23.12
CA GLY A 55 20.35 26.76 -24.38
C GLY A 55 19.49 28.02 -24.47
N ARG A 56 18.22 27.95 -24.03
CA ARG A 56 17.32 29.11 -24.00
C ARG A 56 17.73 30.17 -22.98
N ILE A 57 18.12 29.75 -21.77
CA ILE A 57 18.67 30.67 -20.76
C ILE A 57 19.90 31.41 -21.31
N GLY A 58 20.80 30.69 -21.99
CA GLY A 58 21.98 31.27 -22.63
C GLY A 58 21.61 32.30 -23.70
N TYR A 59 20.70 31.95 -24.61
CA TYR A 59 20.21 32.86 -25.65
C TYR A 59 19.56 34.12 -25.06
N VAL A 60 18.72 33.97 -24.03
CA VAL A 60 18.12 35.12 -23.34
C VAL A 60 19.21 36.01 -22.69
N GLY A 61 20.29 35.41 -22.18
CA GLY A 61 21.47 36.15 -21.72
C GLY A 61 22.10 36.99 -22.83
N ASP A 62 22.37 36.39 -23.98
CA ASP A 62 22.98 37.06 -25.12
C ASP A 62 22.11 38.21 -25.66
N VAL A 63 20.78 38.05 -25.67
CA VAL A 63 19.84 39.11 -26.07
C VAL A 63 19.88 40.29 -25.10
N ILE A 64 19.96 40.03 -23.80
CA ILE A 64 20.03 41.09 -22.77
C ILE A 64 21.36 41.85 -22.89
N ASP A 65 22.48 41.15 -23.12
CA ASP A 65 23.80 41.76 -23.19
C ASP A 65 24.02 42.51 -24.52
N SER A 66 23.53 41.95 -25.64
CA SER A 66 23.69 42.55 -26.97
C SER A 66 22.64 43.61 -27.31
N GLY A 67 21.47 43.58 -26.65
CA GLY A 67 20.32 44.43 -26.97
C GLY A 67 19.69 44.13 -28.33
N SER A 68 20.03 43.01 -28.96
CA SER A 68 19.59 42.64 -30.31
C SER A 68 18.92 41.26 -30.31
N ILE A 69 17.86 41.13 -31.11
CA ILE A 69 17.12 39.88 -31.26
C ILE A 69 17.37 39.32 -32.65
N ASP A 70 18.03 38.17 -32.72
CA ASP A 70 18.01 37.33 -33.91
C ASP A 70 16.77 36.44 -33.88
N ARG A 71 15.81 36.76 -34.75
CA ARG A 71 14.53 36.06 -34.82
C ARG A 71 14.68 34.59 -35.21
N GLN A 72 15.55 34.26 -36.15
CA GLN A 72 15.74 32.87 -36.56
C GLN A 72 16.30 32.05 -35.39
N ARG A 73 17.29 32.62 -34.69
CA ARG A 73 17.89 31.97 -33.53
C ARG A 73 16.90 31.79 -32.38
N ALA A 74 16.02 32.77 -32.13
CA ALA A 74 14.94 32.65 -31.16
C ALA A 74 14.01 31.47 -31.50
N GLU A 75 13.54 31.42 -32.74
CA GLU A 75 12.63 30.39 -33.23
C GLU A 75 13.25 28.99 -33.13
N ASP A 76 14.54 28.83 -33.47
CA ASP A 76 15.25 27.55 -33.36
C ASP A 76 15.38 27.07 -31.90
N VAL A 77 15.69 27.99 -30.97
CA VAL A 77 15.84 27.70 -29.54
C VAL A 77 14.50 27.31 -28.92
N ASP A 78 13.43 28.05 -29.22
CA ASP A 78 12.09 27.73 -28.74
C ASP A 78 11.56 26.43 -29.34
N ALA A 79 11.81 26.16 -30.62
CA ALA A 79 11.46 24.90 -31.27
C ALA A 79 12.16 23.70 -30.61
N PHE A 80 13.43 23.87 -30.21
CA PHE A 80 14.18 22.83 -29.51
C PHE A 80 13.60 22.53 -28.11
N VAL A 81 13.23 23.58 -27.35
CA VAL A 81 12.54 23.42 -26.06
C VAL A 81 11.19 22.72 -26.26
N ALA A 82 10.38 23.16 -27.22
CA ALA A 82 9.08 22.57 -27.50
C ALA A 82 9.20 21.08 -27.85
N LEU A 83 10.15 20.70 -28.71
CA LEU A 83 10.40 19.31 -29.06
C LEU A 83 10.82 18.47 -27.85
N ALA A 84 11.75 18.98 -27.03
CA ALA A 84 12.20 18.29 -25.82
C ALA A 84 11.05 18.05 -24.83
N VAL A 85 10.19 19.05 -24.62
CA VAL A 85 9.00 18.95 -23.77
C VAL A 85 8.02 17.92 -24.31
N ILE A 86 7.72 17.94 -25.61
CA ILE A 86 6.79 16.98 -26.25
C ILE A 86 7.30 15.54 -26.06
N LEU A 87 8.59 15.29 -26.35
CA LEU A 87 9.20 13.98 -26.17
C LEU A 87 9.14 13.53 -24.71
N TRP A 88 9.47 14.43 -23.78
CA TRP A 88 9.41 14.14 -22.35
C TRP A 88 7.98 13.77 -21.90
N VAL A 89 6.97 14.53 -22.32
CA VAL A 89 5.56 14.28 -21.97
C VAL A 89 5.08 12.93 -22.51
N LEU A 90 5.42 12.58 -23.75
CA LEU A 90 5.04 11.30 -24.34
C LEU A 90 5.64 10.12 -23.56
N VAL A 91 6.92 10.20 -23.21
CA VAL A 91 7.60 9.17 -22.41
C VAL A 91 7.04 9.12 -20.99
N PHE A 92 6.73 10.27 -20.39
CA PHE A 92 6.10 10.36 -19.08
C PHE A 92 4.74 9.65 -19.07
N LEU A 93 3.87 9.89 -20.04
CA LEU A 93 2.56 9.25 -20.13
C LEU A 93 2.69 7.73 -20.29
N ALA A 94 3.59 7.26 -21.17
CA ALA A 94 3.86 5.83 -21.31
C ALA A 94 4.37 5.21 -20.01
N THR A 95 5.32 5.87 -19.34
CA THR A 95 5.87 5.44 -18.05
C THR A 95 4.79 5.40 -16.97
N ALA A 96 3.96 6.43 -16.86
CA ALA A 96 2.90 6.53 -15.87
C ALA A 96 1.89 5.39 -16.00
N VAL A 97 1.42 5.09 -17.22
CA VAL A 97 0.49 3.98 -17.47
C VAL A 97 1.10 2.64 -17.01
N VAL A 98 2.31 2.32 -17.46
CA VAL A 98 2.96 1.06 -17.09
C VAL A 98 3.24 0.99 -15.58
N PHE A 99 3.60 2.13 -14.97
CA PHE A 99 3.87 2.22 -13.53
C PHE A 99 2.60 1.97 -12.71
N ILE A 100 1.47 2.57 -13.10
CA ILE A 100 0.17 2.35 -12.45
C ILE A 100 -0.25 0.87 -12.57
N VAL A 101 -0.11 0.26 -13.75
CA VAL A 101 -0.44 -1.16 -13.96
C VAL A 101 0.45 -2.05 -13.08
N TRP A 102 1.76 -1.77 -13.02
CA TRP A 102 2.69 -2.50 -12.15
C TRP A 102 2.31 -2.35 -10.69
N GLN A 103 2.04 -1.13 -10.22
CA GLN A 103 1.66 -0.86 -8.84
C GLN A 103 0.35 -1.56 -8.46
N TYR A 104 -0.64 -1.54 -9.35
CA TYR A 104 -1.89 -2.27 -9.17
C TYR A 104 -1.66 -3.79 -9.04
N ARG A 105 -0.84 -4.37 -9.94
CA ARG A 105 -0.50 -5.80 -9.88
C ARG A 105 0.28 -6.16 -8.62
N HIS A 106 1.24 -5.32 -8.24
CA HIS A 106 1.98 -5.48 -7.00
C HIS A 106 1.03 -5.48 -5.78
N ALA A 107 0.09 -4.54 -5.71
CA ALA A 107 -0.93 -4.47 -4.66
C ALA A 107 -1.92 -5.66 -4.68
N LYS A 108 -2.22 -6.23 -5.85
CA LYS A 108 -3.05 -7.43 -5.96
C LYS A 108 -2.30 -8.67 -5.47
N ASN A 109 -1.03 -8.81 -5.85
CA ASN A 109 -0.18 -9.92 -5.45
C ASN A 109 0.11 -9.91 -3.92
N THR A 110 0.14 -8.74 -3.27
CA THR A 110 0.27 -8.68 -1.79
C THR A 110 -0.97 -9.18 -1.06
N ARG A 111 -2.16 -8.95 -1.60
CA ARG A 111 -3.40 -9.52 -1.06
C ARG A 111 -3.46 -11.02 -1.25
N ALA A 112 -3.01 -11.51 -2.40
CA ALA A 112 -2.91 -12.94 -2.68
C ALA A 112 -2.10 -13.67 -1.59
N LEU A 113 -1.06 -13.06 -1.03
CA LEU A 113 -0.23 -13.59 0.07
C LEU A 113 -0.96 -13.72 1.43
N GLY A 114 -2.27 -13.42 1.51
CA GLY A 114 -3.07 -13.62 2.74
C GLY A 114 -3.01 -12.44 3.72
N HIS A 115 -2.44 -11.32 3.31
CA HIS A 115 -2.26 -10.15 4.18
C HIS A 115 -3.42 -9.12 4.10
N GLU A 116 -4.59 -9.56 3.65
CA GLU A 116 -5.76 -8.68 3.45
C GLU A 116 -6.20 -7.95 4.72
N HIS A 117 -5.89 -8.52 5.89
CA HIS A 117 -6.28 -7.98 7.19
C HIS A 117 -5.21 -7.13 7.87
N VAL A 118 -4.02 -6.95 7.27
CA VAL A 118 -2.88 -6.31 7.95
C VAL A 118 -2.33 -5.10 7.20
N GLY A 119 -3.10 -4.00 7.22
CA GLY A 119 -2.60 -2.69 6.79
C GLY A 119 -2.28 -2.54 5.31
N VAL A 120 -2.69 -3.50 4.47
CA VAL A 120 -2.56 -3.47 3.00
C VAL A 120 -3.59 -2.50 2.43
N SER A 121 -3.14 -1.55 1.62
CA SER A 121 -4.04 -0.59 0.97
C SER A 121 -4.80 -1.27 -0.17
N LYS A 122 -6.12 -1.03 -0.28
CA LYS A 122 -6.95 -1.60 -1.35
C LYS A 122 -6.36 -1.29 -2.74
N PRO A 123 -6.39 -2.22 -3.71
CA PRO A 123 -5.82 -2.03 -5.04
C PRO A 123 -6.41 -0.82 -5.79
N GLY A 124 -7.65 -0.43 -5.50
CA GLY A 124 -8.27 0.77 -6.09
C GLY A 124 -7.50 2.06 -5.80
N TRP A 125 -6.82 2.16 -4.66
CA TRP A 125 -5.99 3.32 -4.32
C TRP A 125 -4.68 3.39 -5.11
N ALA A 126 -4.21 2.26 -5.66
CA ALA A 126 -3.04 2.24 -6.55
C ALA A 126 -3.33 2.91 -7.90
N ILE A 127 -4.61 3.06 -8.27
CA ILE A 127 -5.05 3.74 -9.50
C ILE A 127 -5.62 5.11 -9.12
N GLY A 128 -6.66 5.14 -8.29
CA GLY A 128 -7.39 6.37 -7.95
C GLY A 128 -6.52 7.42 -7.24
N GLY A 129 -5.48 7.00 -6.51
CA GLY A 129 -4.57 7.92 -5.83
C GLY A 129 -3.85 8.88 -6.79
N TRP A 130 -3.58 8.46 -8.03
CA TRP A 130 -2.88 9.28 -9.02
C TRP A 130 -3.72 10.41 -9.61
N PHE A 131 -5.05 10.26 -9.59
CA PHE A 131 -5.98 11.20 -10.22
C PHE A 131 -6.55 12.23 -9.24
N ILE A 132 -6.22 12.12 -7.95
CA ILE A 132 -6.66 13.08 -6.93
C ILE A 132 -5.60 14.18 -6.82
N PRO A 133 -5.91 15.44 -7.15
CA PRO A 133 -4.98 16.55 -6.99
C PRO A 133 -4.45 16.64 -5.56
N LEU A 134 -3.16 16.95 -5.41
CA LEU A 134 -2.39 16.98 -4.14
C LEU A 134 -2.19 15.59 -3.51
N ALA A 135 -3.22 14.75 -3.47
CA ALA A 135 -3.12 13.42 -2.89
C ALA A 135 -2.30 12.45 -3.76
N ASN A 136 -2.14 12.74 -5.05
CA ASN A 136 -1.24 12.03 -5.97
C ASN A 136 0.23 12.04 -5.53
N LEU A 137 0.64 12.97 -4.64
CA LEU A 137 1.98 12.99 -4.06
C LEU A 137 2.17 12.00 -2.91
N VAL A 138 1.08 11.63 -2.22
CA VAL A 138 1.16 10.89 -0.94
C VAL A 138 0.55 9.50 -1.04
N ILE A 139 -0.63 9.38 -1.65
CA ILE A 139 -1.40 8.13 -1.66
C ILE A 139 -0.67 7.01 -2.39
N PRO A 140 -0.09 7.22 -3.60
CA PRO A 140 0.64 6.16 -4.28
C PRO A 140 1.87 5.68 -3.51
N ALA A 141 2.64 6.61 -2.93
CA ALA A 141 3.82 6.30 -2.13
C ALA A 141 3.44 5.51 -0.86
N LEU A 142 2.38 5.93 -0.17
CA LEU A 142 1.87 5.23 1.00
C LEU A 142 1.38 3.81 0.67
N ASN A 143 0.71 3.65 -0.48
CA ASN A 143 0.29 2.34 -0.98
C ASN A 143 1.50 1.41 -1.23
N LEU A 144 2.53 1.90 -1.92
CA LEU A 144 3.78 1.16 -2.15
C LEU A 144 4.50 0.81 -0.86
N TYR A 145 4.62 1.76 0.07
CA TYR A 145 5.29 1.56 1.35
C TYR A 145 4.60 0.47 2.18
N ARG A 146 3.26 0.54 2.31
CA ARG A 146 2.47 -0.44 3.07
C ARG A 146 2.53 -1.83 2.44
N ASN A 147 2.41 -1.92 1.12
CA ASN A 147 2.45 -3.19 0.41
C ASN A 147 3.86 -3.82 0.41
N GLY A 148 4.89 -2.99 0.26
CA GLY A 148 6.28 -3.44 0.28
C GLY A 148 6.74 -3.92 1.67
N ARG A 149 6.24 -3.32 2.76
CA ARG A 149 6.52 -3.75 4.14
C ARG A 149 6.08 -5.20 4.41
N VAL A 150 4.99 -5.61 3.78
CA VAL A 150 4.39 -6.92 3.99
C VAL A 150 5.05 -8.00 3.14
N SER A 151 5.63 -7.61 2.00
CA SER A 151 6.28 -8.52 1.04
C SER A 151 7.76 -8.78 1.36
N ASP A 152 8.25 -8.40 2.54
CA ASP A 152 9.64 -8.57 2.95
C ASP A 152 9.90 -10.02 3.43
N PRO A 153 10.67 -10.83 2.68
CA PRO A 153 10.93 -12.23 3.05
C PRO A 153 11.78 -12.35 4.32
N ASP A 154 12.70 -11.41 4.57
CA ASP A 154 13.58 -11.42 5.76
C ASP A 154 12.84 -11.05 7.05
N GLY A 155 11.63 -10.48 6.91
CA GLY A 155 10.75 -10.11 8.01
C GLY A 155 9.60 -11.09 8.21
N ALA A 156 9.57 -12.24 7.51
CA ALA A 156 8.47 -13.19 7.56
C ALA A 156 8.15 -13.66 8.99
N ASP A 157 9.18 -13.89 9.79
CA ASP A 157 9.08 -14.35 11.19
C ASP A 157 8.68 -13.24 12.17
N ARG A 158 8.71 -11.97 11.74
CA ARG A 158 8.32 -10.83 12.58
C ARG A 158 6.85 -10.49 12.40
N PRO A 159 6.16 -10.09 13.49
CA PRO A 159 4.79 -9.64 13.38
C PRO A 159 4.71 -8.40 12.46
N PRO A 160 3.64 -8.24 11.67
CA PRO A 160 3.60 -7.25 10.59
C PRO A 160 3.79 -5.77 11.01
N TYR A 161 3.57 -5.44 12.29
CA TYR A 161 3.78 -4.10 12.82
C TYR A 161 5.26 -3.78 13.09
N GLU A 162 6.13 -4.79 13.22
CA GLU A 162 7.60 -4.64 13.42
C GLU A 162 8.41 -4.67 12.12
N ARG A 163 7.77 -5.02 10.99
CA ARG A 163 8.43 -5.06 9.68
C ARG A 163 8.80 -3.64 9.23
N ARG A 164 10.05 -3.42 8.83
CA ARG A 164 10.49 -2.12 8.29
C ARG A 164 10.02 -1.98 6.85
N GLY A 165 9.36 -0.87 6.53
CA GLY A 165 8.98 -0.58 5.16
C GLY A 165 10.19 -0.23 4.27
N PRO A 166 10.05 -0.35 2.94
CA PRO A 166 11.10 -0.07 1.98
C PRO A 166 11.46 1.44 1.97
N GLY A 167 12.60 1.80 2.57
CA GLY A 167 13.07 3.20 2.64
C GLY A 167 13.25 3.85 1.26
N VAL A 168 13.53 3.05 0.22
CA VAL A 168 13.62 3.50 -1.18
C VAL A 168 12.32 4.15 -1.68
N VAL A 169 11.15 3.71 -1.20
CA VAL A 169 9.86 4.31 -1.57
C VAL A 169 9.75 5.73 -1.02
N VAL A 170 10.23 5.94 0.21
CA VAL A 170 10.20 7.27 0.86
C VAL A 170 11.15 8.22 0.13
N ALA A 171 12.39 7.77 -0.13
CA ALA A 171 13.37 8.56 -0.88
C ALA A 171 12.85 8.94 -2.27
N TRP A 172 12.28 7.97 -3.00
CA TRP A 172 11.66 8.20 -4.30
C TRP A 172 10.51 9.22 -4.21
N ALA A 173 9.59 9.06 -3.25
CA ALA A 173 8.43 9.93 -3.12
C ALA A 173 8.80 11.38 -2.78
N ILE A 174 9.77 11.58 -1.88
CA ILE A 174 10.29 12.92 -1.56
C ILE A 174 10.93 13.54 -2.81
N CYS A 175 11.82 12.80 -3.47
CA CYS A 175 12.52 13.29 -4.65
C CYS A 175 11.56 13.65 -5.79
N TRP A 176 10.61 12.77 -6.09
CA TRP A 176 9.59 13.00 -7.11
C TRP A 176 8.66 14.15 -6.74
N GLY A 177 8.23 14.24 -5.48
CA GLY A 177 7.38 15.33 -4.99
C GLY A 177 8.06 16.69 -5.08
N LEU A 178 9.34 16.78 -4.74
CA LEU A 178 10.14 18.00 -4.89
C LEU A 178 10.27 18.40 -6.36
N ALA A 179 10.65 17.46 -7.24
CA ALA A 179 10.76 17.71 -8.68
C ALA A 179 9.42 18.20 -9.27
N ALA A 180 8.31 17.55 -8.92
CA ALA A 180 6.99 17.93 -9.38
C ALA A 180 6.50 19.26 -8.80
N THR A 181 7.03 19.69 -7.65
CA THR A 181 6.73 21.01 -7.07
C THR A 181 7.49 22.10 -7.81
N LEU A 182 8.78 21.87 -8.13
CA LEU A 182 9.57 22.78 -8.95
C LEU A 182 8.96 22.98 -10.33
N ASP A 183 8.51 21.90 -10.97
CA ASP A 183 7.88 21.96 -12.30
C ASP A 183 6.56 22.75 -12.29
N ARG A 184 5.73 22.58 -11.26
CA ARG A 184 4.54 23.43 -11.05
C ARG A 184 4.90 24.88 -10.83
N GLY A 185 5.96 25.14 -10.06
CA GLY A 185 6.53 26.47 -9.89
C GLY A 185 6.92 27.09 -11.23
N ALA A 186 7.63 26.34 -12.07
CA ALA A 186 8.03 26.78 -13.40
C ALA A 186 6.83 27.18 -14.27
N GLN A 187 5.78 26.34 -14.31
CA GLN A 187 4.56 26.65 -15.07
C GLN A 187 3.84 27.89 -14.55
N ASN A 188 3.84 28.10 -13.23
CA ASN A 188 3.25 29.29 -12.61
C ASN A 188 4.13 30.56 -12.78
N SER A 189 5.40 30.40 -13.15
CA SER A 189 6.33 31.52 -13.39
C SER A 189 6.29 32.06 -14.81
N ILE A 190 5.62 31.37 -15.75
CA ILE A 190 5.47 31.85 -17.13
C ILE A 190 4.42 32.99 -17.14
N PRO A 191 4.81 34.25 -17.37
CA PRO A 191 3.88 35.37 -17.40
C PRO A 191 3.10 35.40 -18.72
N ASP A 192 2.04 36.22 -18.77
CA ASP A 192 1.38 36.52 -20.04
C ASP A 192 2.38 37.08 -21.06
N GLU A 193 2.28 36.65 -22.32
CA GLU A 193 3.16 37.06 -23.43
C GLU A 193 3.22 38.57 -23.65
N ARG A 194 2.21 39.32 -23.16
CA ARG A 194 2.10 40.78 -23.27
C ARG A 194 2.67 41.53 -22.06
N SER A 195 3.16 40.82 -21.04
CA SER A 195 3.72 41.43 -19.84
C SER A 195 5.11 42.02 -20.10
N SER A 196 5.43 43.13 -19.43
CA SER A 196 6.78 43.71 -19.46
C SER A 196 7.84 42.78 -18.88
N ASP A 197 7.43 41.90 -17.98
CA ASP A 197 8.32 41.04 -17.18
C ASP A 197 8.43 39.64 -17.80
N TYR A 198 7.96 39.46 -19.04
CA TYR A 198 7.93 38.17 -19.75
C TYR A 198 9.30 37.50 -19.78
N ILE A 199 10.35 38.25 -20.12
CA ILE A 199 11.71 37.72 -20.24
C ILE A 199 12.24 37.19 -18.89
N ASP A 200 12.00 37.93 -17.81
CA ASP A 200 12.44 37.53 -16.47
C ASP A 200 11.65 36.32 -15.96
N GLY A 201 10.33 36.30 -16.21
CA GLY A 201 9.48 35.16 -15.87
C GLY A 201 9.84 33.90 -16.68
N LEU A 202 10.13 34.04 -17.98
CA LEU A 202 10.58 32.94 -18.84
C LEU A 202 11.91 32.35 -18.35
N ARG A 203 12.88 33.22 -18.02
CA ARG A 203 14.16 32.81 -17.42
C ARG A 203 13.94 32.07 -16.10
N THR A 204 13.06 32.56 -15.24
CA THR A 204 12.72 31.94 -13.96
C THR A 204 12.07 30.57 -14.16
N ALA A 205 11.14 30.47 -15.11
CA ALA A 205 10.50 29.22 -15.49
C ALA A 205 11.54 28.19 -15.97
N ASP A 206 12.47 28.57 -16.86
CA ASP A 206 13.51 27.67 -17.36
C ASP A 206 14.47 27.19 -16.27
N GLN A 207 14.84 28.07 -15.33
CA GLN A 207 15.69 27.70 -14.20
C GLN A 207 14.99 26.66 -13.30
N LEU A 208 13.71 26.87 -13.00
CA LEU A 208 12.90 25.94 -12.22
C LEU A 208 12.69 24.62 -12.97
N SER A 209 12.38 24.66 -14.27
CA SER A 209 12.23 23.47 -15.11
C SER A 209 13.53 22.68 -15.21
N LEU A 210 14.68 23.34 -15.34
CA LEU A 210 15.99 22.69 -15.34
C LEU A 210 16.23 21.97 -14.01
N ALA A 211 16.01 22.64 -12.87
CA ALA A 211 16.13 22.05 -11.54
C ALA A 211 15.17 20.87 -11.34
N ALA A 212 13.93 20.98 -11.83
CA ALA A 212 12.94 19.91 -11.81
C ALA A 212 13.43 18.68 -12.60
N ASN A 213 14.02 18.87 -13.78
CA ASN A 213 14.53 17.78 -14.61
C ASN A 213 15.70 17.03 -13.95
N VAL A 214 16.58 17.72 -13.21
CA VAL A 214 17.61 17.07 -12.38
C VAL A 214 16.94 16.19 -11.31
N GLY A 215 15.90 16.71 -10.65
CA GLY A 215 15.10 15.96 -9.70
C GLY A 215 14.41 14.74 -10.33
N TYR A 216 13.88 14.85 -11.55
CA TYR A 216 13.26 13.73 -12.27
C TYR A 216 14.25 12.64 -12.65
N ILE A 217 15.51 12.97 -12.99
CA ILE A 217 16.56 11.97 -13.22
C ILE A 217 16.84 11.19 -11.94
N ALA A 218 17.00 11.87 -10.81
CA ALA A 218 17.20 11.23 -9.51
C ALA A 218 15.99 10.37 -9.10
N ALA A 219 14.78 10.88 -9.32
CA ALA A 219 13.55 10.14 -9.09
C ALA A 219 13.44 8.89 -9.99
N ALA A 220 13.86 8.97 -11.25
CA ALA A 220 13.88 7.83 -12.16
C ALA A 220 14.85 6.74 -11.68
N ALA A 221 16.06 7.11 -11.23
CA ALA A 221 17.01 6.16 -10.66
C ALA A 221 16.44 5.48 -9.40
N LEU A 222 15.86 6.25 -8.48
CA LEU A 222 15.21 5.72 -7.28
C LEU A 222 14.00 4.83 -7.63
N ALA A 223 13.24 5.17 -8.67
CA ALA A 223 12.14 4.35 -9.17
C ALA A 223 12.62 3.02 -9.73
N ILE A 224 13.73 2.99 -10.48
CA ILE A 224 14.34 1.75 -10.99
C ILE A 224 14.74 0.85 -9.82
N LEU A 225 15.43 1.40 -8.82
CA LEU A 225 15.81 0.66 -7.61
C LEU A 225 14.58 0.13 -6.88
N MET A 226 13.58 0.99 -6.66
CA MET A 226 12.31 0.64 -6.02
C MET A 226 11.59 -0.51 -6.73
N VAL A 227 11.39 -0.40 -8.05
CA VAL A 227 10.69 -1.42 -8.85
C VAL A 227 11.46 -2.74 -8.80
N ARG A 228 12.79 -2.71 -8.92
CA ARG A 228 13.62 -3.92 -8.82
C ARG A 228 13.50 -4.56 -7.44
N THR A 229 13.73 -3.79 -6.37
CA THR A 229 13.70 -4.30 -4.99
C THR A 229 12.32 -4.84 -4.59
N LEU A 230 11.25 -4.14 -4.94
CA LEU A 230 9.90 -4.59 -4.59
C LEU A 230 9.48 -5.81 -5.41
N THR A 231 9.81 -5.84 -6.70
CA THR A 231 9.50 -6.99 -7.54
C THR A 231 10.28 -8.24 -7.11
N THR A 232 11.58 -8.14 -6.82
CA THR A 232 12.37 -9.30 -6.39
C THR A 232 11.91 -9.86 -5.05
N ARG A 233 11.60 -8.98 -4.08
CA ARG A 233 11.03 -9.38 -2.79
C ARG A 233 9.70 -10.10 -2.94
N GLN A 234 8.82 -9.57 -3.79
CA GLN A 234 7.51 -10.18 -4.03
C GLN A 234 7.62 -11.51 -4.78
N GLU A 235 8.50 -11.62 -5.78
CA GLU A 235 8.80 -12.88 -6.49
C GLU A 235 9.34 -13.94 -5.51
N ALA A 236 10.28 -13.58 -4.62
CA ALA A 236 10.81 -14.47 -3.60
C ALA A 236 9.75 -14.94 -2.59
N ALA A 237 8.90 -14.03 -2.10
CA ALA A 237 7.81 -14.36 -1.18
C ALA A 237 6.76 -15.29 -1.80
N LEU A 238 6.42 -15.07 -3.08
CA LEU A 238 5.52 -15.96 -3.83
C LEU A 238 6.13 -17.34 -4.04
N ALA A 239 7.41 -17.42 -4.41
CA ALA A 239 8.12 -18.69 -4.58
C ALA A 239 8.21 -19.49 -3.27
N ALA A 240 8.52 -18.84 -2.15
CA ALA A 240 8.55 -19.47 -0.83
C ALA A 240 7.18 -20.05 -0.44
N ARG A 241 6.08 -19.33 -0.73
CA ARG A 241 4.71 -19.82 -0.49
C ARG A 241 4.35 -21.00 -1.39
N MET A 242 4.75 -21.00 -2.65
CA MET A 242 4.53 -22.14 -3.55
C MET A 242 5.31 -23.37 -3.06
N GLY A 243 6.53 -23.17 -2.56
CA GLY A 243 7.34 -24.23 -1.95
C GLY A 243 6.71 -24.82 -0.68
N SER A 244 6.14 -23.99 0.20
CA SER A 244 5.44 -24.48 1.40
C SER A 244 4.09 -25.13 1.09
N ALA A 245 3.35 -24.65 0.08
CA ALA A 245 2.12 -25.26 -0.39
C ALA A 245 2.34 -26.60 -1.10
N GLY A 246 3.45 -26.75 -1.85
CA GLY A 246 3.87 -28.03 -2.45
C GLY A 246 4.45 -29.04 -1.45
N GLY A 247 4.73 -28.63 -0.22
CA GLY A 247 5.21 -29.47 0.88
C GLY A 247 4.12 -29.98 1.82
N GLN A 248 2.86 -29.58 1.67
CA GLN A 248 1.77 -30.23 2.39
C GLN A 248 1.41 -31.55 1.68
N PRO A 249 1.63 -32.74 2.29
CA PRO A 249 1.03 -33.96 1.77
C PRO A 249 -0.50 -33.74 1.74
N PRO A 250 -1.23 -34.19 0.69
CA PRO A 250 -2.61 -33.77 0.46
C PRO A 250 -3.62 -34.26 1.51
N TYR A 251 -3.14 -34.96 2.53
CA TYR A 251 -3.90 -35.50 3.64
C TYR A 251 -2.86 -35.70 4.75
N ALA A 252 -3.05 -35.05 5.89
CA ALA A 252 -2.61 -35.67 7.13
C ALA A 252 -3.39 -37.00 7.19
N ALA A 253 -2.76 -38.07 6.71
CA ALA A 253 -3.30 -39.40 6.79
C ALA A 253 -3.55 -39.66 8.27
N TRP A 254 -4.84 -39.70 8.64
CA TRP A 254 -5.25 -40.28 9.91
C TRP A 254 -4.49 -41.61 10.08
N PRO A 255 -3.94 -41.90 11.27
CA PRO A 255 -3.24 -43.16 11.48
C PRO A 255 -4.17 -44.29 11.02
N ALA A 256 -3.67 -45.10 10.09
CA ALA A 256 -4.44 -46.17 9.48
C ALA A 256 -5.08 -47.02 10.58
N ALA A 257 -6.40 -47.23 10.49
CA ALA A 257 -7.10 -48.12 11.40
C ALA A 257 -6.44 -49.52 11.37
N PRO A 258 -6.31 -50.21 12.52
CA PRO A 258 -5.76 -51.55 12.57
C PRO A 258 -6.49 -52.48 11.58
N PRO A 259 -5.78 -53.36 10.85
CA PRO A 259 -6.42 -54.27 9.91
C PRO A 259 -7.40 -55.19 10.65
N GLY A 260 -8.71 -55.01 10.39
CA GLY A 260 -9.77 -55.85 10.98
C GLY A 260 -11.19 -55.25 11.03
N ALA A 261 -11.38 -53.95 10.80
CA ALA A 261 -12.72 -53.35 10.89
C ALA A 261 -13.48 -53.45 9.55
N SER A 262 -14.27 -54.51 9.37
CA SER A 262 -15.26 -54.63 8.30
C SER A 262 -16.55 -53.90 8.68
N TYR A 263 -16.83 -52.75 8.06
CA TYR A 263 -18.14 -52.12 8.16
C TYR A 263 -19.07 -52.72 7.09
N GLY A 264 -20.14 -53.38 7.56
CA GLY A 264 -21.13 -54.03 6.71
C GLY A 264 -21.94 -53.04 5.88
N GLN A 265 -22.11 -53.37 4.60
CA GLN A 265 -23.06 -52.74 3.69
C GLN A 265 -24.49 -53.16 4.06
N GLN A 266 -25.40 -52.22 4.26
CA GLN A 266 -26.85 -52.51 4.26
C GLN A 266 -27.52 -51.70 3.16
N PRO A 267 -28.32 -52.35 2.28
CA PRO A 267 -29.29 -51.63 1.48
C PRO A 267 -30.72 -52.18 1.61
N TYR A 268 -31.65 -51.24 1.37
CA TYR A 268 -33.08 -51.35 1.02
C TYR A 268 -34.15 -51.40 2.11
N GLY A 269 -35.14 -50.50 1.92
CA GLY A 269 -36.55 -50.87 1.92
C GLY A 269 -37.41 -50.19 2.98
N GLN A 270 -38.46 -49.50 2.53
CA GLN A 270 -39.46 -48.77 3.32
C GLN A 270 -40.33 -49.69 4.20
N GLN A 271 -40.78 -49.22 5.37
CA GLN A 271 -42.19 -49.29 5.83
C GLN A 271 -42.45 -48.49 7.14
N PRO A 272 -43.72 -48.12 7.44
CA PRO A 272 -44.08 -46.90 8.18
C PRO A 272 -44.52 -47.10 9.64
N SER A 273 -44.56 -45.97 10.35
CA SER A 273 -45.38 -45.62 11.53
C SER A 273 -45.72 -46.73 12.56
N GLY A 274 -44.96 -46.74 13.65
CA GLY A 274 -45.31 -47.42 14.89
C GLY A 274 -44.51 -46.82 16.06
N GLN A 275 -45.20 -46.44 17.12
CA GLN A 275 -44.69 -45.75 18.32
C GLN A 275 -43.52 -46.49 18.98
N GLN A 276 -42.49 -45.76 19.44
CA GLN A 276 -41.54 -46.26 20.44
C GLN A 276 -41.32 -45.25 21.57
N PRO A 277 -41.45 -45.67 22.84
CA PRO A 277 -41.16 -44.87 24.02
C PRO A 277 -39.67 -44.92 24.41
N TYR A 278 -39.25 -43.88 25.15
CA TYR A 278 -37.90 -43.59 25.64
C TYR A 278 -37.12 -44.77 26.24
N GLY A 279 -35.83 -44.86 25.88
CA GLY A 279 -34.80 -45.63 26.60
C GLY A 279 -33.39 -45.14 26.23
N GLN A 280 -32.65 -44.60 27.20
CA GLN A 280 -31.25 -44.16 27.07
C GLN A 280 -30.28 -45.37 27.04
N PRO A 281 -29.19 -45.35 26.25
CA PRO A 281 -28.08 -46.28 26.44
C PRO A 281 -27.10 -45.80 27.51
N ALA A 282 -26.83 -46.67 28.49
CA ALA A 282 -25.86 -46.47 29.55
C ALA A 282 -24.41 -46.56 29.03
N TYR A 283 -23.57 -45.57 29.38
CA TYR A 283 -22.12 -45.62 29.17
C TYR A 283 -21.42 -46.16 30.43
N GLY A 284 -20.61 -47.21 30.25
CA GLY A 284 -19.75 -47.78 31.30
C GLY A 284 -18.52 -46.90 31.61
N PRO A 285 -17.91 -47.06 32.79
CA PRO A 285 -16.83 -46.18 33.25
C PRO A 285 -15.47 -46.52 32.61
N PRO A 286 -14.58 -45.53 32.39
CA PRO A 286 -13.23 -45.76 31.88
C PRO A 286 -12.24 -46.23 32.97
N PRO A 287 -11.16 -46.95 32.61
CA PRO A 287 -10.17 -47.45 33.56
C PRO A 287 -9.20 -46.35 34.03
N GLY A 288 -8.82 -46.41 35.32
CA GLY A 288 -7.91 -45.47 35.96
C GLY A 288 -6.42 -45.80 35.79
N GLY A 289 -5.58 -44.75 35.84
CA GLY A 289 -4.11 -44.83 35.83
C GLY A 289 -3.40 -43.47 35.92
N THR A 290 -3.11 -43.08 37.18
CA THR A 290 -2.03 -42.23 37.75
C THR A 290 -1.75 -40.75 37.34
N PRO A 291 -1.30 -39.90 38.31
CA PRO A 291 -1.34 -38.44 38.22
C PRO A 291 0.03 -37.81 37.92
N TYR A 292 0.08 -36.85 36.99
CA TYR A 292 1.21 -35.93 36.83
C TYR A 292 0.72 -34.47 36.78
N GLY A 293 1.50 -33.58 37.38
CA GLY A 293 1.08 -32.30 37.95
C GLY A 293 0.56 -31.24 36.98
N GLN A 294 -0.29 -30.37 37.52
CA GLN A 294 -0.71 -29.11 36.89
C GLN A 294 0.49 -28.17 36.66
N PRO A 295 0.67 -27.61 35.46
CA PRO A 295 1.37 -26.35 35.30
C PRO A 295 0.43 -25.17 35.60
N ALA A 296 0.93 -24.19 36.34
CA ALA A 296 0.23 -22.97 36.74
C ALA A 296 -0.28 -22.14 35.54
N PRO A 297 -1.39 -21.38 35.68
CA PRO A 297 -1.88 -20.50 34.63
C PRO A 297 -0.91 -19.33 34.39
N PRO A 298 -0.71 -18.88 33.13
CA PRO A 298 0.01 -17.65 32.84
C PRO A 298 -0.72 -16.45 33.42
N TYR A 299 0.03 -15.56 34.05
CA TYR A 299 -0.40 -14.27 34.58
C TYR A 299 -1.21 -13.46 33.55
N GLY A 300 -2.38 -12.94 33.95
CA GLY A 300 -2.97 -11.75 33.30
C GLY A 300 -4.45 -11.78 32.89
N GLN A 301 -5.28 -12.75 33.30
CA GLN A 301 -6.73 -12.64 33.08
C GLN A 301 -7.46 -12.04 34.30
N PRO A 302 -8.24 -10.96 34.14
CA PRO A 302 -9.12 -10.46 35.21
C PRO A 302 -10.27 -11.46 35.47
N GLN A 303 -10.54 -11.75 36.74
CA GLN A 303 -11.73 -12.50 37.15
C GLN A 303 -13.02 -11.74 36.76
N PRO A 304 -14.07 -12.43 36.30
CA PRO A 304 -15.33 -11.79 35.97
C PRO A 304 -16.04 -11.34 37.26
N GLY A 305 -16.14 -10.04 37.51
CA GLY A 305 -16.92 -9.50 38.63
C GLY A 305 -16.42 -8.20 39.28
N GLN A 306 -15.30 -7.62 38.84
CA GLN A 306 -14.84 -6.32 39.37
C GLN A 306 -14.77 -5.28 38.25
N ASN A 307 -15.52 -4.18 38.40
CA ASN A 307 -15.36 -3.02 37.55
C ASN A 307 -13.95 -2.44 37.75
N PRO A 308 -13.19 -2.16 36.68
CA PRO A 308 -11.88 -1.53 36.81
C PRO A 308 -12.03 -0.09 37.35
N PRO A 309 -11.04 0.43 38.08
CA PRO A 309 -11.03 1.83 38.49
C PRO A 309 -11.01 2.76 37.25
N PRO A 310 -11.58 3.97 37.32
CA PRO A 310 -11.64 4.87 36.18
C PRO A 310 -10.24 5.26 35.72
N SER A 311 -10.00 5.15 34.42
CA SER A 311 -8.74 5.57 33.78
C SER A 311 -8.68 7.10 33.67
N PRO A 312 -7.53 7.76 33.94
CA PRO A 312 -7.39 9.22 33.90
C PRO A 312 -7.42 9.83 32.47
N PHE A 313 -7.71 9.02 31.44
CA PHE A 313 -7.68 9.43 30.02
C PHE A 313 -8.88 8.91 29.23
N ALA A 314 -10.06 8.81 29.85
CA ALA A 314 -11.30 8.58 29.10
C ALA A 314 -11.64 9.84 28.26
N PRO A 315 -11.98 9.71 26.96
CA PRO A 315 -12.57 10.79 26.18
C PRO A 315 -13.91 11.19 26.82
N SER A 316 -14.11 12.48 27.06
CA SER A 316 -15.39 13.03 27.50
C SER A 316 -16.49 12.71 26.50
N ASP A 317 -17.62 12.17 26.97
CA ASP A 317 -18.84 12.00 26.19
C ASP A 317 -19.26 13.32 25.49
N PRO A 318 -19.84 13.26 24.28
CA PRO A 318 -20.37 14.45 23.63
C PRO A 318 -21.48 15.09 24.49
N PRO A 319 -21.59 16.42 24.54
CA PRO A 319 -22.55 17.09 25.39
C PRO A 319 -24.00 16.77 24.98
N ASN A 320 -24.80 16.42 25.98
CA ASN A 320 -26.25 16.23 25.88
C ASN A 320 -26.90 17.57 25.43
N PRO A 321 -27.59 17.61 24.27
CA PRO A 321 -28.15 18.85 23.73
C PRO A 321 -29.30 19.46 24.55
N ASP A 322 -29.82 18.75 25.56
CA ASP A 322 -30.96 19.20 26.38
C ASP A 322 -30.57 19.57 27.84
N GLY A 323 -29.29 19.82 28.12
CA GLY A 323 -28.82 20.27 29.45
C GLY A 323 -28.83 21.80 29.63
N PRO A 324 -29.05 22.33 30.85
CA PRO A 324 -29.01 23.77 31.10
C PRO A 324 -27.62 24.36 30.82
N ALA A 325 -27.58 25.52 30.15
CA ALA A 325 -26.35 26.17 29.69
C ALA A 325 -25.39 26.51 30.84
N ALA A 326 -24.09 26.27 30.64
CA ALA A 326 -23.03 26.58 31.60
C ALA A 326 -22.80 28.11 31.72
N PRO A 327 -22.46 28.63 32.92
CA PRO A 327 -22.20 30.05 33.12
C PRO A 327 -20.89 30.51 32.46
N PRO A 328 -20.79 31.79 32.05
CA PRO A 328 -19.61 32.31 31.36
C PRO A 328 -18.36 32.40 32.27
N PRO A 329 -17.14 32.31 31.69
CA PRO A 329 -15.90 32.35 32.45
C PRO A 329 -15.58 33.75 33.03
N PRO A 330 -14.84 33.83 34.15
CA PRO A 330 -14.49 35.09 34.80
C PRO A 330 -13.46 35.90 34.00
N VAL A 331 -13.62 37.23 34.03
CA VAL A 331 -12.78 38.23 33.34
C VAL A 331 -11.42 38.37 34.06
N PRO A 332 -10.28 38.38 33.35
CA PRO A 332 -8.96 38.56 33.95
C PRO A 332 -8.74 40.00 34.46
N PRO A 333 -7.96 40.20 35.53
CA PRO A 333 -7.70 41.52 36.10
C PRO A 333 -6.79 42.38 35.19
N PRO A 334 -6.89 43.73 35.26
CA PRO A 334 -6.06 44.63 34.48
C PRO A 334 -4.60 44.60 34.93
N ALA A 335 -3.68 44.60 33.96
CA ALA A 335 -2.23 44.62 34.20
C ALA A 335 -1.75 46.04 34.61
N PRO A 336 -0.68 46.13 35.43
CA PRO A 336 -0.16 47.38 36.00
C PRO A 336 0.54 48.30 34.99
#